data_AF-A0A7X5E6D2-F1
#
_entry.id   AF-A0A7X5E6D2-F1
#
_cell.length_a   1.000
_cell.length_b   1.000
_cell.length_c   1.000
_cell.angle_alpha   90.00
_cell.angle_beta   90.00
_cell.angle_gamma   90.00
#
_symmetry.space_group_name_H-M   'P 1'
#
loop_
_entity.id
_entity.type
_entity.pdbx_description
1 polymer ?
#
loop_
_entity_poly.entity_id
_entity_poly.type
_entity_poly.pdbx_seq_one_letter_code
_entity_poly.pdbx_strand_id
1 'polypeptide(L)'
;MEKKIWPKFLMPALIAGCILLSGCAWGGGEGKIDESAQGKGSEEISAEEQALGEEEEAGEGQALTEAQAAEEGWAAEERQAEEGGQSTKFQGADGDFGSGEWPENIIKEQCFEVELDGWGKVTFVSASPVSGKGEAEFFLFKDGKKVYTFPGSRTPQPDEFVEVRAVSFTDYNKDGKKDVIVLASYRNGGSTRSAAEIFLQENADNMFYMDYPDIESYRVEAKSEAGPSFYRDGFLEEYLSAQQYADKISDISGTWTSYMDYVGRLNGFWDTEGQLELLAANRDKWMADVDYANDRYCFTIRDMDYDGQLAVIVANQGGTGNYTYSKFYELDREGNLNELETSFMEGDSQPDIIMDEMTVYNEFSAEGMRDYYIVYDDIKLSPDTYMLRVSSLSVQDDFVLETPLASKTTVYGENGSVISVVSVDCNGNTLTEEEFEDFPETYYGNMGCSRRIEDFFWMDVGSLAGKSDEEIVELLRRVYEQRDG
;
A
#
# COMPACT_ATOMS: atom_id res chain seq x y z
N MET A 1 35.26 -5.16 29.18
CA MET A 1 34.66 -4.19 30.11
C MET A 1 34.69 -2.84 29.42
N GLU A 2 33.55 -2.38 28.92
CA GLU A 2 33.18 -0.97 28.80
C GLU A 2 31.73 -0.95 28.31
N LYS A 3 30.83 -0.54 29.20
CA LYS A 3 29.39 -0.45 28.96
C LYS A 3 29.12 0.86 28.22
N LYS A 4 28.59 0.81 27.01
CA LYS A 4 28.00 1.99 26.35
C LYS A 4 26.60 2.22 26.91
N ILE A 5 26.45 3.36 27.57
CA ILE A 5 25.20 3.90 28.13
C ILE A 5 24.49 4.64 27.00
N TRP A 6 23.27 4.23 26.67
CA TRP A 6 22.37 4.98 25.79
C TRP A 6 21.71 6.14 26.56
N PRO A 7 21.58 7.34 25.99
CA PRO A 7 20.80 8.42 26.59
C PRO A 7 19.31 8.12 26.42
N LYS A 8 18.60 8.10 27.55
CA LYS A 8 17.14 8.09 27.60
C LYS A 8 16.63 9.44 27.11
N PHE A 9 15.85 9.45 26.03
CA PHE A 9 15.03 10.60 25.67
C PHE A 9 13.95 10.79 26.75
N LEU A 10 13.90 12.02 27.30
CA LEU A 10 12.81 12.48 28.15
C LEU A 10 11.61 12.82 27.25
N MET A 11 10.52 12.06 27.37
CA MET A 11 9.18 12.53 27.01
C MET A 11 8.73 13.57 28.05
N PRO A 12 8.19 14.74 27.65
CA PRO A 12 7.48 15.60 28.57
C PRO A 12 6.11 14.98 28.88
N ALA A 13 5.90 14.68 30.17
CA ALA A 13 4.61 14.25 30.69
C ALA A 13 3.59 15.40 30.58
N LEU A 14 2.54 15.21 29.79
CA LEU A 14 1.34 16.03 29.84
C LEU A 14 0.60 15.75 31.16
N ILE A 15 0.43 16.82 31.93
CA ILE A 15 -0.25 16.82 33.22
C ILE A 15 -1.75 16.69 32.96
N ALA A 16 -2.29 15.48 33.11
CA ALA A 16 -3.72 15.26 33.21
C ALA A 16 -4.21 15.81 34.57
N GLY A 17 -4.93 16.92 34.53
CA GLY A 17 -5.58 17.52 35.69
C GLY A 17 -6.67 16.60 36.23
N CYS A 18 -6.47 16.12 37.46
CA CYS A 18 -7.47 15.39 38.23
C CYS A 18 -8.69 16.29 38.52
N ILE A 19 -9.84 15.99 37.93
CA ILE A 19 -11.13 16.45 38.46
C ILE A 19 -11.60 15.42 39.48
N LEU A 20 -11.66 15.88 40.74
CA LEU A 20 -12.23 15.18 41.88
C LEU A 20 -13.74 15.03 41.70
N LEU A 21 -14.23 13.80 41.50
CA LEU A 21 -15.62 13.46 41.77
C LEU A 21 -15.71 12.87 43.18
N SER A 22 -16.26 13.69 44.07
CA SER A 22 -16.69 13.34 45.42
C SER A 22 -17.72 12.22 45.38
N GLY A 23 -17.46 11.13 46.12
CA GLY A 23 -18.36 10.01 46.27
C GLY A 23 -19.63 10.31 47.07
N CYS A 24 -20.65 9.50 46.81
CA CYS A 24 -21.65 9.11 47.78
C CYS A 24 -21.68 7.58 47.81
N ALA A 25 -21.28 7.01 48.94
CA ALA A 25 -21.32 5.60 49.24
C ALA A 25 -22.59 5.26 50.04
N TRP A 26 -23.29 4.21 49.62
CA TRP A 26 -24.11 3.29 50.42
C TRP A 26 -24.30 2.05 49.53
N GLY A 27 -23.61 0.93 49.79
CA GLY A 27 -23.94 -0.08 50.80
C GLY A 27 -25.03 -1.01 50.24
N GLY A 28 -24.94 -2.34 50.14
CA GLY A 28 -23.99 -3.38 50.53
C GLY A 28 -24.73 -4.72 50.30
N GLY A 29 -24.03 -5.81 50.00
CA GLY A 29 -24.67 -7.13 49.84
C GLY A 29 -23.74 -8.21 49.29
N GLU A 30 -23.15 -8.98 50.20
CA GLU A 30 -22.28 -10.14 49.95
C GLU A 30 -23.02 -11.33 49.31
N GLY A 31 -22.30 -12.17 48.56
CA GLY A 31 -22.86 -13.45 48.09
C GLY A 31 -21.96 -14.36 47.26
N LYS A 32 -20.96 -14.98 47.92
CA LYS A 32 -20.39 -16.34 47.70
C LYS A 32 -19.72 -16.77 46.39
N ILE A 33 -18.55 -17.36 46.63
CA ILE A 33 -17.67 -18.22 45.84
C ILE A 33 -18.34 -19.59 45.63
N ASP A 34 -18.09 -20.23 44.48
CA ASP A 34 -17.84 -21.69 44.42
C ASP A 34 -16.90 -22.06 43.26
N GLU A 35 -15.92 -22.90 43.59
CA GLU A 35 -14.98 -23.60 42.71
C GLU A 35 -15.59 -24.92 42.17
N SER A 36 -14.82 -25.57 41.28
CA SER A 36 -14.84 -26.99 40.84
C SER A 36 -15.48 -27.23 39.46
N ALA A 37 -14.99 -28.12 38.59
CA ALA A 37 -13.79 -28.95 38.52
C ALA A 37 -13.65 -29.57 37.11
N GLN A 38 -12.40 -29.93 36.79
CA GLN A 38 -11.89 -30.96 35.87
C GLN A 38 -12.83 -32.00 35.22
N GLY A 39 -12.46 -32.37 33.99
CA GLY A 39 -12.61 -33.72 33.39
C GLY A 39 -12.43 -33.68 31.87
N LYS A 40 -11.22 -33.93 31.32
CA LYS A 40 -10.73 -35.23 30.79
C LYS A 40 -11.72 -36.02 29.95
N GLY A 41 -11.34 -36.30 28.70
CA GLY A 41 -11.99 -37.30 27.84
C GLY A 41 -11.38 -37.34 26.45
N SER A 42 -10.23 -38.00 26.31
CA SER A 42 -9.72 -38.55 25.06
C SER A 42 -10.52 -39.81 24.69
N GLU A 43 -10.96 -39.94 23.45
CA GLU A 43 -11.26 -41.25 22.87
C GLU A 43 -10.97 -41.24 21.36
N GLU A 44 -10.45 -42.37 20.92
CA GLU A 44 -9.78 -42.67 19.67
C GLU A 44 -10.70 -43.63 18.86
N ILE A 45 -10.29 -43.93 17.62
CA ILE A 45 -10.67 -45.08 16.78
C ILE A 45 -12.00 -44.95 15.97
N SER A 46 -11.89 -44.82 14.65
CA SER A 46 -11.90 -45.98 13.73
C SER A 46 -11.77 -45.59 12.26
N ALA A 47 -10.89 -46.32 11.58
CA ALA A 47 -10.75 -46.37 10.14
C ALA A 47 -11.76 -47.37 9.55
N GLU A 48 -12.27 -47.07 8.36
CA GLU A 48 -12.78 -48.07 7.43
C GLU A 48 -11.99 -47.99 6.13
N GLU A 49 -11.42 -49.14 5.79
CA GLU A 49 -10.69 -49.48 4.58
C GLU A 49 -11.64 -50.30 3.71
N GLN A 50 -11.76 -49.99 2.42
CA GLN A 50 -12.12 -50.99 1.41
C GLN A 50 -11.47 -50.68 0.07
N ALA A 51 -10.90 -51.73 -0.50
CA ALA A 51 -9.86 -51.71 -1.51
C ALA A 51 -10.32 -52.36 -2.84
N LEU A 52 -9.46 -52.17 -3.85
CA LEU A 52 -9.07 -53.07 -4.94
C LEU A 52 -9.83 -53.10 -6.28
N GLY A 53 -9.02 -52.87 -7.32
CA GLY A 53 -8.96 -53.63 -8.59
C GLY A 53 -9.30 -52.82 -9.83
N GLU A 54 -8.59 -52.85 -10.97
CA GLU A 54 -7.44 -53.61 -11.47
C GLU A 54 -6.88 -52.87 -12.71
N GLU A 55 -5.61 -53.10 -13.00
CA GLU A 55 -4.89 -52.69 -14.21
C GLU A 55 -5.27 -53.53 -15.44
N GLU A 56 -5.08 -53.00 -16.66
CA GLU A 56 -4.50 -53.79 -17.76
C GLU A 56 -3.78 -52.89 -18.79
N GLU A 57 -2.54 -53.27 -19.09
CA GLU A 57 -1.66 -52.72 -20.13
C GLU A 57 -1.96 -53.26 -21.55
N ALA A 58 -1.39 -52.54 -22.52
CA ALA A 58 -0.52 -53.05 -23.60
C ALA A 58 -1.03 -52.88 -25.04
N GLY A 59 -0.17 -52.23 -25.84
CA GLY A 59 -0.25 -52.14 -27.29
C GLY A 59 1.00 -51.46 -27.87
N GLU A 60 1.98 -52.30 -28.18
CA GLU A 60 3.35 -52.00 -28.66
C GLU A 60 3.45 -51.26 -30.01
N GLY A 61 4.60 -50.61 -30.24
CA GLY A 61 4.96 -50.03 -31.55
C GLY A 61 6.38 -49.43 -31.64
N GLN A 62 7.41 -50.27 -31.45
CA GLN A 62 8.80 -50.22 -31.93
C GLN A 62 9.49 -48.88 -32.35
N ALA A 63 10.45 -48.49 -31.50
CA ALA A 63 11.87 -48.15 -31.74
C ALA A 63 12.34 -47.52 -33.07
N LEU A 64 13.11 -46.43 -32.95
CA LEU A 64 14.42 -46.24 -33.59
C LEU A 64 15.24 -45.20 -32.79
N THR A 65 16.53 -45.49 -32.64
CA THR A 65 17.54 -44.76 -31.86
C THR A 65 18.09 -43.55 -32.60
N GLU A 66 18.08 -42.36 -31.98
CA GLU A 66 18.77 -41.16 -32.48
C GLU A 66 19.91 -40.75 -31.53
N ALA A 67 20.90 -41.62 -31.41
CA ALA A 67 22.25 -41.23 -31.04
C ALA A 67 23.04 -40.96 -32.33
N GLN A 68 22.60 -39.99 -33.16
CA GLN A 68 23.32 -39.56 -34.37
C GLN A 68 22.67 -38.36 -35.12
N ALA A 69 22.12 -37.37 -34.41
CA ALA A 69 21.71 -36.08 -35.00
C ALA A 69 22.30 -34.87 -34.25
N ALA A 70 23.46 -35.08 -33.63
CA ALA A 70 24.32 -34.03 -33.12
C ALA A 70 25.38 -33.71 -34.19
N GLU A 71 25.00 -32.89 -35.18
CA GLU A 71 25.86 -32.03 -35.99
C GLU A 71 24.98 -31.45 -37.11
N GLU A 72 25.03 -30.13 -37.29
CA GLU A 72 24.34 -29.35 -38.34
C GLU A 72 22.86 -29.03 -38.08
N GLY A 73 22.58 -27.96 -37.32
CA GLY A 73 21.20 -27.48 -37.18
C GLY A 73 20.91 -26.24 -36.34
N TRP A 74 21.88 -25.40 -35.96
CA TRP A 74 21.58 -24.05 -35.46
C TRP A 74 21.98 -23.01 -36.51
N ALA A 75 21.09 -22.85 -37.49
CA ALA A 75 21.09 -21.70 -38.36
C ALA A 75 20.75 -20.45 -37.53
N ALA A 76 21.56 -19.40 -37.73
CA ALA A 76 21.47 -18.11 -37.06
C ALA A 76 20.07 -17.49 -37.18
N GLU A 77 19.38 -17.32 -36.04
CA GLU A 77 18.31 -16.35 -35.92
C GLU A 77 18.90 -14.94 -35.77
N GLU A 78 18.34 -14.00 -36.51
CA GLU A 78 18.72 -12.59 -36.52
C GLU A 78 18.66 -11.97 -35.12
N ARG A 79 19.81 -11.47 -34.66
CA ARG A 79 19.97 -10.76 -33.39
C ARG A 79 19.43 -9.33 -33.52
N GLN A 80 18.17 -9.12 -33.15
CA GLN A 80 17.52 -7.82 -33.18
C GLN A 80 17.56 -7.12 -31.81
N ALA A 81 17.79 -5.81 -31.83
CA ALA A 81 17.35 -4.94 -30.76
C ALA A 81 15.84 -4.75 -30.96
N GLU A 82 15.01 -5.12 -29.98
CA GLU A 82 13.57 -4.88 -30.04
C GLU A 82 13.26 -3.41 -29.66
N GLU A 83 12.37 -2.78 -30.42
CA GLU A 83 12.09 -1.34 -30.42
C GLU A 83 11.61 -0.82 -29.06
N GLY A 84 12.46 -0.07 -28.38
CA GLY A 84 12.12 0.73 -27.19
C GLY A 84 12.78 2.11 -27.12
N GLY A 85 13.59 2.50 -28.12
CA GLY A 85 14.26 3.80 -28.16
C GLY A 85 15.28 3.93 -29.30
N GLN A 86 15.66 5.17 -29.66
CA GLN A 86 16.70 5.49 -30.64
C GLN A 86 18.08 5.04 -30.14
N SER A 87 18.41 3.76 -30.30
CA SER A 87 19.77 3.23 -30.14
C SER A 87 20.24 2.67 -31.48
N THR A 88 21.52 2.82 -31.78
CA THR A 88 22.13 2.23 -32.96
C THR A 88 23.25 1.31 -32.53
N LYS A 89 23.29 0.08 -33.08
CA LYS A 89 24.46 -0.81 -32.90
C LYS A 89 25.72 -0.02 -33.19
N PHE A 90 26.70 -0.14 -32.30
CA PHE A 90 27.97 0.56 -32.46
C PHE A 90 28.66 0.10 -33.75
N GLN A 91 28.63 0.93 -34.79
CA GLN A 91 29.30 0.67 -36.06
C GLN A 91 30.66 1.39 -36.07
N GLY A 92 31.62 0.88 -35.30
CA GLY A 92 33.03 1.13 -35.57
C GLY A 92 33.41 0.32 -36.81
N ALA A 93 33.93 0.95 -37.86
CA ALA A 93 34.41 0.26 -39.05
C ALA A 93 35.32 -0.92 -38.63
N ASP A 94 34.88 -2.14 -38.97
CA ASP A 94 35.57 -3.41 -38.71
C ASP A 94 35.86 -3.80 -37.24
N GLY A 95 35.14 -3.24 -36.27
CA GLY A 95 35.25 -3.67 -34.87
C GLY A 95 36.52 -3.22 -34.16
N ASP A 96 37.14 -2.14 -34.63
CA ASP A 96 38.26 -1.49 -33.96
C ASP A 96 37.75 -0.52 -32.87
N PHE A 97 37.67 -1.02 -31.64
CA PHE A 97 37.71 -0.18 -30.45
C PHE A 97 39.08 0.51 -30.47
N GLY A 98 39.16 1.72 -31.05
CA GLY A 98 40.42 2.43 -31.33
C GLY A 98 41.28 2.72 -30.08
N SER A 99 42.00 3.85 -30.04
CA SER A 99 42.96 4.13 -28.93
C SER A 99 42.33 4.48 -27.56
N GLY A 100 41.15 3.95 -27.23
CA GLY A 100 40.47 4.17 -25.95
C GLY A 100 40.81 3.11 -24.89
N GLU A 101 40.44 3.38 -23.64
CA GLU A 101 40.66 2.48 -22.48
C GLU A 101 39.56 1.42 -22.40
N TRP A 102 39.41 0.66 -23.47
CA TRP A 102 38.36 -0.33 -23.64
C TRP A 102 38.72 -1.65 -22.89
N PRO A 103 37.74 -2.36 -22.29
CA PRO A 103 37.98 -3.69 -21.75
C PRO A 103 38.49 -4.66 -22.84
N GLU A 104 39.29 -5.66 -22.47
CA GLU A 104 39.78 -6.67 -23.44
C GLU A 104 38.69 -7.71 -23.81
N ASN A 105 37.70 -7.86 -22.93
CA ASN A 105 36.65 -8.87 -22.88
C ASN A 105 35.29 -8.38 -23.41
N ILE A 106 35.29 -7.43 -24.37
CA ILE A 106 34.07 -6.79 -24.85
C ILE A 106 33.24 -7.74 -25.73
N ILE A 107 31.92 -7.71 -25.50
CA ILE A 107 30.91 -8.37 -26.32
C ILE A 107 30.46 -7.37 -27.39
N LYS A 108 31.18 -7.34 -28.51
CA LYS A 108 31.08 -6.27 -29.53
C LYS A 108 29.66 -6.11 -30.08
N GLU A 109 28.95 -7.22 -30.23
CA GLU A 109 27.59 -7.27 -30.78
C GLU A 109 26.53 -6.70 -29.82
N GLN A 110 26.89 -6.50 -28.54
CA GLN A 110 26.05 -5.96 -27.47
C GLN A 110 26.60 -4.61 -26.94
N CYS A 111 27.15 -3.81 -27.84
CA CYS A 111 27.58 -2.43 -27.58
C CYS A 111 26.79 -1.45 -28.45
N PHE A 112 26.33 -0.36 -27.85
CA PHE A 112 25.36 0.54 -28.49
C PHE A 112 25.72 2.00 -28.26
N GLU A 113 25.56 2.83 -29.29
CA GLU A 113 25.46 4.28 -29.07
C GLU A 113 24.03 4.62 -28.65
N VAL A 114 23.91 5.35 -27.54
CA VAL A 114 22.62 5.70 -26.94
C VAL A 114 22.70 7.10 -26.33
N GLU A 115 21.57 7.79 -26.32
CA GLU A 115 21.38 9.02 -25.57
C GLU A 115 20.58 8.73 -24.29
N LEU A 116 21.21 8.98 -23.14
CA LEU A 116 20.65 8.76 -21.79
C LEU A 116 20.55 10.06 -21.02
N ASP A 117 19.53 10.17 -20.17
CA ASP A 117 19.24 11.37 -19.39
C ASP A 117 20.38 11.71 -18.43
N GLY A 118 20.81 12.98 -18.43
CA GLY A 118 21.96 13.46 -17.65
C GLY A 118 23.34 13.00 -18.14
N TRP A 119 23.42 12.04 -19.07
CA TRP A 119 24.68 11.58 -19.68
C TRP A 119 24.89 12.13 -21.11
N GLY A 120 23.80 12.40 -21.82
CA GLY A 120 23.77 12.75 -23.24
C GLY A 120 24.16 11.55 -24.10
N LYS A 121 24.75 11.80 -25.26
CA LYS A 121 25.25 10.73 -26.14
C LYS A 121 26.46 10.02 -25.52
N VAL A 122 26.34 8.71 -25.30
CA VAL A 122 27.36 7.83 -24.73
C VAL A 122 27.37 6.49 -25.47
N THR A 123 28.38 5.67 -25.21
CA THR A 123 28.47 4.28 -25.67
C THR A 123 28.28 3.35 -24.49
N PHE A 124 27.22 2.54 -24.53
CA PHE A 124 27.03 1.42 -23.61
C PHE A 124 27.89 0.23 -24.05
N VAL A 125 28.67 -0.33 -23.12
CA VAL A 125 29.61 -1.42 -23.38
C VAL A 125 29.30 -2.59 -22.47
N SER A 126 29.10 -3.77 -23.08
CA SER A 126 28.99 -5.05 -22.38
C SER A 126 30.32 -5.81 -22.44
N ALA A 127 30.76 -6.39 -21.33
CA ALA A 127 31.98 -7.19 -21.26
C ALA A 127 31.75 -8.50 -20.49
N SER A 128 32.28 -9.62 -20.99
CA SER A 128 32.14 -10.92 -20.33
C SER A 128 33.06 -11.03 -19.11
N PRO A 129 32.74 -11.77 -18.05
CA PRO A 129 33.66 -11.90 -16.92
C PRO A 129 35.01 -12.46 -17.34
N VAL A 130 36.12 -11.85 -16.90
CA VAL A 130 37.50 -12.26 -17.25
C VAL A 130 37.77 -13.73 -16.87
N SER A 131 37.13 -14.21 -15.80
CA SER A 131 37.27 -15.60 -15.35
C SER A 131 36.44 -16.62 -16.14
N GLY A 132 35.53 -16.14 -17.01
CA GLY A 132 34.48 -16.95 -17.65
C GLY A 132 33.33 -17.34 -16.70
N LYS A 133 33.41 -16.95 -15.42
CA LYS A 133 32.39 -17.20 -14.40
C LYS A 133 31.94 -15.89 -13.75
N GLY A 134 30.69 -15.86 -13.32
CA GLY A 134 30.07 -14.67 -12.76
C GLY A 134 29.40 -13.80 -13.82
N GLU A 135 29.06 -12.59 -13.43
CA GLU A 135 28.20 -11.70 -14.23
C GLU A 135 28.97 -11.03 -15.36
N ALA A 136 28.26 -10.63 -16.40
CA ALA A 136 28.78 -9.65 -17.33
C ALA A 136 28.96 -8.29 -16.62
N GLU A 137 29.93 -7.51 -17.08
CA GLU A 137 30.17 -6.15 -16.61
C GLU A 137 29.70 -5.14 -17.66
N PHE A 138 29.12 -4.04 -17.19
CA PHE A 138 28.58 -2.99 -18.06
C PHE A 138 29.14 -1.62 -17.72
N PHE A 139 29.36 -0.82 -18.76
CA PHE A 139 30.01 0.48 -18.64
C PHE A 139 29.38 1.52 -19.56
N LEU A 140 29.49 2.79 -19.18
CA LEU A 140 29.30 3.91 -20.10
C LEU A 140 30.65 4.52 -20.48
N PHE A 141 30.81 4.74 -21.78
CA PHE A 141 31.96 5.42 -22.36
C PHE A 141 31.54 6.73 -23.03
N LYS A 142 32.39 7.74 -22.89
CA LYS A 142 32.26 9.02 -23.59
C LYS A 142 33.62 9.42 -24.14
N ASP A 143 33.68 9.70 -25.44
CA ASP A 143 34.93 10.03 -26.15
C ASP A 143 36.06 9.01 -25.92
N GLY A 144 35.72 7.71 -25.87
CA GLY A 144 36.68 6.62 -25.67
C GLY A 144 37.21 6.46 -24.25
N LYS A 145 36.63 7.16 -23.27
CA LYS A 145 36.96 7.03 -21.85
C LYS A 145 35.78 6.45 -21.07
N LYS A 146 36.06 5.54 -20.15
CA LYS A 146 35.06 5.03 -19.22
C LYS A 146 34.64 6.15 -18.27
N VAL A 147 33.34 6.45 -18.23
CA VAL A 147 32.76 7.47 -17.34
C VAL A 147 31.85 6.89 -16.28
N TYR A 148 31.38 5.65 -16.46
CA TYR A 148 30.53 4.96 -15.50
C TYR A 148 30.75 3.45 -15.52
N THR A 149 30.56 2.82 -14.36
CA THR A 149 30.50 1.37 -14.19
C THR A 149 29.18 1.07 -13.51
N PHE A 150 28.35 0.24 -14.14
CA PHE A 150 27.07 -0.16 -13.57
C PHE A 150 27.29 -1.07 -12.34
N PRO A 151 26.38 -1.04 -11.36
CA PRO A 151 26.48 -1.90 -10.19
C PRO A 151 26.37 -3.39 -10.57
N GLY A 152 27.24 -4.22 -10.01
CA GLY A 152 27.06 -5.68 -10.05
C GLY A 152 26.03 -6.15 -9.02
N SER A 153 25.66 -7.43 -9.06
CA SER A 153 24.74 -8.00 -8.06
C SER A 153 25.37 -8.04 -6.67
N ARG A 154 24.51 -8.04 -5.65
CA ARG A 154 24.91 -8.19 -4.24
C ARG A 154 25.42 -9.60 -3.93
N THR A 155 24.93 -10.59 -4.66
CA THR A 155 25.19 -12.02 -4.45
C THR A 155 25.96 -12.57 -5.65
N PRO A 156 27.30 -12.67 -5.56
CA PRO A 156 28.11 -13.17 -6.67
C PRO A 156 27.61 -14.55 -7.13
N GLN A 157 27.18 -14.64 -8.39
CA GLN A 157 26.79 -15.92 -8.98
C GLN A 157 28.04 -16.69 -9.45
N PRO A 158 28.18 -17.99 -9.10
CA PRO A 158 29.34 -18.79 -9.49
C PRO A 158 29.17 -19.46 -10.87
N ASP A 159 28.04 -19.23 -11.53
CA ASP A 159 27.65 -19.86 -12.78
C ASP A 159 28.60 -19.45 -13.93
N GLU A 160 28.71 -20.31 -14.94
CA GLU A 160 29.50 -20.02 -16.14
C GLU A 160 28.73 -19.02 -17.00
N PHE A 161 29.40 -17.93 -17.38
CA PHE A 161 28.81 -16.97 -18.31
C PHE A 161 28.72 -17.57 -19.71
N VAL A 162 27.55 -17.48 -20.34
CA VAL A 162 27.34 -17.96 -21.72
C VAL A 162 27.37 -16.80 -22.69
N GLU A 163 26.42 -15.86 -22.56
CA GLU A 163 26.32 -14.68 -23.43
C GLU A 163 25.42 -13.59 -22.84
N VAL A 164 25.58 -12.37 -23.36
CA VAL A 164 24.55 -11.33 -23.30
C VAL A 164 23.68 -11.47 -24.55
N ARG A 165 22.41 -11.83 -24.34
CA ARG A 165 21.42 -12.13 -25.38
C ARG A 165 20.82 -10.87 -25.98
N ALA A 166 20.48 -9.89 -25.14
CA ALA A 166 19.86 -8.64 -25.57
C ALA A 166 20.15 -7.49 -24.59
N VAL A 167 20.10 -6.27 -25.11
CA VAL A 167 20.14 -5.02 -24.35
C VAL A 167 19.03 -4.12 -24.88
N SER A 168 18.27 -3.49 -23.99
CA SER A 168 17.24 -2.50 -24.32
C SER A 168 17.41 -1.24 -23.48
N PHE A 169 17.00 -0.11 -24.05
CA PHE A 169 17.04 1.22 -23.44
C PHE A 169 15.64 1.82 -23.51
N THR A 170 14.93 1.82 -22.39
CA THR A 170 13.52 2.23 -22.35
C THR A 170 13.19 2.79 -20.97
N ASP A 171 12.19 3.66 -20.89
CA ASP A 171 11.63 4.12 -19.61
C ASP A 171 10.74 3.01 -19.05
N TYR A 172 11.34 2.11 -18.28
CA TYR A 172 10.69 0.87 -17.84
C TYR A 172 9.76 1.13 -16.66
N ASN A 173 10.18 1.98 -15.71
CA ASN A 173 9.38 2.36 -14.56
C ASN A 173 8.42 3.55 -14.81
N LYS A 174 8.44 4.14 -16.02
CA LYS A 174 7.62 5.28 -16.44
C LYS A 174 7.91 6.56 -15.63
N ASP A 175 9.13 6.72 -15.13
CA ASP A 175 9.54 7.91 -14.39
C ASP A 175 10.04 9.05 -15.29
N GLY A 176 10.06 8.84 -16.60
CA GLY A 176 10.48 9.81 -17.61
C GLY A 176 11.98 9.76 -17.94
N LYS A 177 12.76 8.84 -17.34
CA LYS A 177 14.17 8.58 -17.67
C LYS A 177 14.33 7.21 -18.30
N LYS A 178 15.33 7.05 -19.16
CA LYS A 178 15.64 5.73 -19.73
C LYS A 178 16.39 4.86 -18.75
N ASP A 179 15.88 3.65 -18.56
CA ASP A 179 16.54 2.54 -17.89
C ASP A 179 17.30 1.66 -18.89
N VAL A 180 18.13 0.77 -18.38
CA VAL A 180 18.83 -0.26 -19.17
C VAL A 180 18.37 -1.64 -18.74
N ILE A 181 17.88 -2.44 -19.68
CA ILE A 181 17.49 -3.83 -19.47
C ILE A 181 18.48 -4.72 -20.20
N VAL A 182 19.11 -5.66 -19.51
CA VAL A 182 20.00 -6.65 -20.11
C VAL A 182 19.46 -8.05 -19.86
N LEU A 183 19.44 -8.87 -20.92
CA LEU A 183 19.23 -10.30 -20.81
C LEU A 183 20.56 -11.02 -20.97
N ALA A 184 20.98 -11.72 -19.93
CA ALA A 184 22.17 -12.56 -19.94
C ALA A 184 21.78 -14.03 -19.74
N SER A 185 22.64 -14.93 -20.18
CA SER A 185 22.47 -16.36 -19.92
C SER A 185 23.68 -16.95 -19.22
N TYR A 186 23.39 -17.82 -18.26
CA TYR A 186 24.35 -18.43 -17.38
C TYR A 186 24.14 -19.94 -17.35
N ARG A 187 25.23 -20.70 -17.32
CA ARG A 187 25.20 -22.16 -17.29
C ARG A 187 25.62 -22.66 -15.91
N ASN A 188 24.76 -23.50 -15.35
CA ASN A 188 25.05 -24.26 -14.14
C ASN A 188 24.87 -25.75 -14.45
N GLY A 189 25.99 -26.48 -14.53
CA GLY A 189 25.98 -27.88 -14.92
C GLY A 189 25.40 -28.09 -16.32
N GLY A 190 24.34 -28.88 -16.43
CA GLY A 190 23.66 -29.20 -17.69
C GLY A 190 22.55 -28.22 -18.09
N SER A 191 22.22 -27.24 -17.24
CA SER A 191 21.14 -26.28 -17.49
C SER A 191 21.66 -24.88 -17.77
N THR A 192 21.06 -24.22 -18.76
CA THR A 192 21.26 -22.79 -19.04
C THR A 192 20.04 -22.04 -18.51
N ARG A 193 20.26 -20.96 -17.75
CA ARG A 193 19.21 -20.07 -17.27
C ARG A 193 19.36 -18.69 -17.92
N SER A 194 18.24 -18.05 -18.21
CA SER A 194 18.19 -16.62 -18.56
C SER A 194 18.09 -15.79 -17.27
N ALA A 195 18.73 -14.63 -17.26
CA ALA A 195 18.63 -13.66 -16.19
C ALA A 195 18.39 -12.27 -16.79
N ALA A 196 17.48 -11.52 -16.16
CA ALA A 196 17.26 -10.12 -16.46
C ALA A 196 18.04 -9.28 -15.46
N GLU A 197 18.84 -8.35 -15.94
CA GLU A 197 19.57 -7.37 -15.14
C GLU A 197 19.01 -5.99 -15.48
N ILE A 198 18.34 -5.36 -14.51
CA ILE A 198 17.58 -4.13 -14.72
C ILE A 198 18.30 -2.99 -14.01
N PHE A 199 18.80 -2.03 -14.78
CA PHE A 199 19.48 -0.84 -14.28
C PHE A 199 18.55 0.35 -14.37
N LEU A 200 17.97 0.72 -13.24
CA LEU A 200 17.02 1.81 -13.11
C LEU A 200 17.75 3.13 -12.91
N GLN A 201 17.30 4.17 -13.61
CA GLN A 201 17.80 5.53 -13.43
C GLN A 201 16.84 6.34 -12.57
N GLU A 202 17.24 6.65 -11.33
CA GLU A 202 16.34 7.33 -10.38
C GLU A 202 15.91 8.73 -10.85
N ASN A 203 14.60 8.98 -10.86
CA ASN A 203 14.03 10.31 -10.86
C ASN A 203 13.84 10.82 -9.41
N ALA A 204 14.37 12.00 -9.10
CA ALA A 204 14.27 12.61 -7.77
C ALA A 204 12.82 12.95 -7.38
N ASP A 205 11.95 13.13 -8.38
CA ASP A 205 10.53 13.39 -8.19
C ASP A 205 9.69 12.10 -8.12
N ASN A 206 10.29 10.92 -8.34
CA ASN A 206 9.61 9.63 -8.34
C ASN A 206 10.51 8.54 -7.74
N MET A 207 10.64 8.56 -6.40
CA MET A 207 11.57 7.69 -5.65
C MET A 207 10.84 6.48 -5.07
N PHE A 208 10.87 5.37 -5.82
CA PHE A 208 10.27 4.07 -5.45
C PHE A 208 10.48 3.63 -3.99
N TYR A 209 11.68 3.80 -3.43
CA TYR A 209 12.00 3.32 -2.08
C TYR A 209 11.45 4.20 -0.95
N MET A 210 10.88 5.37 -1.24
CA MET A 210 10.17 6.15 -0.21
C MET A 210 8.90 5.44 0.24
N ASP A 211 8.20 4.80 -0.69
CA ASP A 211 6.94 4.11 -0.43
C ASP A 211 7.19 2.70 0.14
N TYR A 212 8.37 2.12 -0.14
CA TYR A 212 8.74 0.77 0.29
C TYR A 212 10.12 0.73 0.98
N PRO A 213 10.28 1.35 2.16
CA PRO A 213 11.56 1.38 2.87
C PRO A 213 12.05 -0.02 3.26
N ASP A 214 11.13 -0.98 3.47
CA ASP A 214 11.47 -2.34 3.88
C ASP A 214 12.27 -3.11 2.81
N ILE A 215 12.12 -2.75 1.53
CA ILE A 215 12.86 -3.35 0.42
C ILE A 215 14.09 -2.53 -0.01
N GLU A 216 14.39 -1.40 0.65
CA GLU A 216 15.58 -0.59 0.34
C GLU A 216 16.87 -1.40 0.39
N SER A 217 16.91 -2.45 1.21
CA SER A 217 18.07 -3.35 1.31
C SER A 217 18.37 -4.16 0.03
N TYR A 218 17.41 -4.27 -0.91
CA TYR A 218 17.61 -4.91 -2.22
C TYR A 218 18.25 -3.99 -3.26
N ARG A 219 18.29 -2.68 -2.98
CA ARG A 219 18.93 -1.67 -3.83
C ARG A 219 20.44 -1.87 -3.85
N VAL A 220 21.00 -1.95 -5.05
CA VAL A 220 22.46 -1.92 -5.27
C VAL A 220 22.79 -0.77 -6.21
N GLU A 221 23.51 0.22 -5.73
CA GLU A 221 23.91 1.39 -6.51
C GLU A 221 25.42 1.48 -6.70
N ALA A 222 25.83 1.98 -7.86
CA ALA A 222 27.21 2.41 -8.09
C ALA A 222 27.20 3.92 -8.29
N LYS A 223 27.75 4.67 -7.33
CA LYS A 223 27.77 6.14 -7.40
C LYS A 223 28.69 6.62 -8.51
N SER A 224 28.21 7.61 -9.26
CA SER A 224 28.98 8.33 -10.27
C SER A 224 29.40 9.72 -9.75
N GLU A 225 30.61 10.16 -10.13
CA GLU A 225 31.05 11.55 -9.91
C GLU A 225 30.66 12.48 -11.07
N ALA A 226 30.30 11.93 -12.23
CA ALA A 226 30.21 12.66 -13.50
C ALA A 226 28.77 12.82 -14.04
N GLY A 227 27.80 12.08 -13.49
CA GLY A 227 26.43 12.02 -13.99
C GLY A 227 25.50 11.30 -13.02
N PRO A 228 24.20 11.17 -13.35
CA PRO A 228 23.26 10.43 -12.53
C PRO A 228 23.67 8.95 -12.43
N SER A 229 23.44 8.35 -11.26
CA SER A 229 23.76 6.94 -11.01
C SER A 229 22.60 6.04 -11.41
N PHE A 230 22.92 4.81 -11.77
CA PHE A 230 21.96 3.73 -11.92
C PHE A 230 22.00 2.83 -10.68
N TYR A 231 20.87 2.21 -10.39
CA TYR A 231 20.77 1.18 -9.37
C TYR A 231 20.11 -0.08 -9.93
N ARG A 232 20.39 -1.21 -9.30
CA ARG A 232 19.66 -2.47 -9.49
C ARG A 232 18.75 -2.68 -8.29
N ASP A 233 17.59 -3.26 -8.57
CA ASP A 233 16.70 -3.79 -7.54
C ASP A 233 16.75 -5.31 -7.62
N GLY A 234 17.40 -5.94 -6.64
CA GLY A 234 17.49 -7.40 -6.59
C GLY A 234 16.12 -8.09 -6.43
N PHE A 235 15.16 -7.43 -5.80
CA PHE A 235 13.83 -7.98 -5.59
C PHE A 235 13.03 -8.02 -6.90
N LEU A 236 13.15 -6.97 -7.72
CA LEU A 236 12.62 -6.95 -9.08
C LEU A 236 13.20 -8.09 -9.93
N GLU A 237 14.52 -8.28 -9.90
CA GLU A 237 15.17 -9.34 -10.68
C GLU A 237 14.76 -10.74 -10.22
N GLU A 238 14.57 -10.94 -8.90
CA GLU A 238 14.00 -12.17 -8.34
C GLU A 238 12.56 -12.40 -8.82
N TYR A 239 11.72 -11.35 -8.82
CA TYR A 239 10.35 -11.40 -9.34
C TYR A 239 10.33 -11.80 -10.82
N LEU A 240 11.11 -11.13 -11.68
CA LEU A 240 11.17 -11.44 -13.11
C LEU A 240 11.64 -12.88 -13.38
N SER A 241 12.60 -13.36 -12.59
CA SER A 241 13.08 -14.75 -12.65
C SER A 241 12.00 -15.74 -12.23
N ALA A 242 11.31 -15.50 -11.11
CA ALA A 242 10.24 -16.36 -10.60
C ALA A 242 9.05 -16.47 -11.57
N GLN A 243 8.71 -15.37 -12.24
CA GLN A 243 7.64 -15.31 -13.24
C GLN A 243 8.09 -15.76 -14.65
N GLN A 244 9.36 -16.13 -14.83
CA GLN A 244 9.93 -16.57 -16.11
C GLN A 244 9.90 -15.51 -17.23
N TYR A 245 9.99 -14.22 -16.88
CA TYR A 245 10.01 -13.12 -17.85
C TYR A 245 11.39 -12.86 -18.46
N ALA A 246 12.46 -13.51 -17.97
CA ALA A 246 13.83 -13.25 -18.40
C ALA A 246 14.19 -13.81 -19.79
N ASP A 247 13.25 -14.38 -20.55
CA ASP A 247 13.55 -15.01 -21.83
C ASP A 247 13.59 -14.05 -23.02
N LYS A 248 12.79 -12.99 -23.02
CA LYS A 248 12.76 -11.94 -24.06
C LYS A 248 12.48 -10.56 -23.47
N ILE A 249 12.93 -9.51 -24.15
CA ILE A 249 12.71 -8.12 -23.72
C ILE A 249 11.21 -7.78 -23.73
N SER A 250 10.47 -8.30 -24.71
CA SER A 250 9.02 -8.16 -24.80
C SER A 250 8.27 -8.77 -23.61
N ASP A 251 8.81 -9.81 -22.96
CA ASP A 251 8.19 -10.43 -21.77
C ASP A 251 8.40 -9.58 -20.50
N ILE A 252 9.45 -8.74 -20.47
CA ILE A 252 9.71 -7.77 -19.39
C ILE A 252 8.95 -6.46 -19.65
N SER A 253 8.70 -6.12 -20.91
CA SER A 253 8.11 -4.83 -21.27
C SER A 253 6.71 -4.68 -20.66
N GLY A 254 6.56 -3.72 -19.73
CA GLY A 254 5.30 -3.46 -19.04
C GLY A 254 5.08 -4.22 -17.74
N THR A 255 6.03 -5.06 -17.30
CA THR A 255 5.92 -5.79 -16.02
C THR A 255 6.08 -4.90 -14.79
N TRP A 256 6.52 -3.64 -14.95
CA TRP A 256 6.67 -2.71 -13.82
C TRP A 256 5.38 -2.58 -13.02
N THR A 257 4.22 -2.41 -13.69
CA THR A 257 2.93 -2.31 -12.98
C THR A 257 2.63 -3.58 -12.17
N SER A 258 2.76 -4.76 -12.76
CA SER A 258 2.53 -6.02 -12.02
C SER A 258 3.56 -6.26 -10.91
N TYR A 259 4.80 -5.79 -11.08
CA TYR A 259 5.81 -5.79 -10.01
C TYR A 259 5.39 -4.87 -8.87
N MET A 260 4.92 -3.65 -9.16
CA MET A 260 4.39 -2.73 -8.16
C MET A 260 3.18 -3.33 -7.42
N ASP A 261 2.27 -3.99 -8.12
CA ASP A 261 1.13 -4.67 -7.50
C ASP A 261 1.61 -5.82 -6.58
N TYR A 262 2.62 -6.57 -7.02
CA TYR A 262 3.21 -7.65 -6.22
C TYR A 262 3.92 -7.12 -4.97
N VAL A 263 4.72 -6.07 -5.10
CA VAL A 263 5.38 -5.40 -3.97
C VAL A 263 4.34 -4.81 -3.03
N GLY A 264 3.32 -4.14 -3.57
CA GLY A 264 2.19 -3.60 -2.82
C GLY A 264 1.55 -4.68 -1.97
N ARG A 265 1.10 -5.78 -2.58
CA ARG A 265 0.45 -6.91 -1.88
C ARG A 265 1.32 -7.51 -0.78
N LEU A 266 2.62 -7.66 -1.01
CA LEU A 266 3.54 -8.18 0.02
C LEU A 266 3.71 -7.23 1.21
N ASN A 267 3.54 -5.93 0.98
CA ASN A 267 3.62 -4.90 2.01
C ASN A 267 2.24 -4.51 2.54
N GLY A 268 1.18 -5.20 2.12
CA GLY A 268 -0.18 -4.94 2.58
C GLY A 268 -0.94 -3.84 1.84
N PHE A 269 -0.35 -3.29 0.78
CA PHE A 269 -1.02 -2.34 -0.07
C PHE A 269 -1.79 -3.07 -1.16
N TRP A 270 -3.11 -2.93 -1.11
CA TRP A 270 -4.01 -3.44 -2.11
C TRP A 270 -4.42 -2.29 -3.01
N ASP A 271 -4.56 -2.54 -4.32
CA ASP A 271 -5.21 -1.58 -5.19
C ASP A 271 -6.68 -1.40 -4.77
N THR A 272 -7.30 -0.30 -5.19
CA THR A 272 -8.70 0.01 -4.83
C THR A 272 -9.64 -1.16 -5.07
N GLU A 273 -9.50 -1.85 -6.20
CA GLU A 273 -10.37 -2.98 -6.55
C GLU A 273 -10.16 -4.17 -5.61
N GLY A 274 -8.90 -4.55 -5.33
CA GLY A 274 -8.60 -5.61 -4.37
C GLY A 274 -9.08 -5.31 -2.95
N GLN A 275 -9.03 -4.04 -2.52
CA GLN A 275 -9.62 -3.62 -1.25
C GLN A 275 -11.13 -3.83 -1.25
N LEU A 276 -11.84 -3.38 -2.29
CA LEU A 276 -13.30 -3.55 -2.39
C LEU A 276 -13.71 -5.04 -2.40
N GLU A 277 -12.95 -5.90 -3.08
CA GLU A 277 -13.14 -7.35 -3.06
C GLU A 277 -12.99 -7.93 -1.63
N LEU A 278 -11.94 -7.54 -0.91
CA LEU A 278 -11.71 -7.99 0.47
C LEU A 278 -12.77 -7.46 1.45
N LEU A 279 -13.20 -6.21 1.29
CA LEU A 279 -14.28 -5.62 2.08
C LEU A 279 -15.61 -6.34 1.84
N ALA A 280 -15.93 -6.69 0.59
CA ALA A 280 -17.10 -7.48 0.23
C ALA A 280 -17.03 -8.90 0.80
N ALA A 281 -15.87 -9.54 0.75
CA ALA A 281 -15.64 -10.87 1.33
C ALA A 281 -15.75 -10.86 2.87
N ASN A 282 -15.40 -9.76 3.53
CA ASN A 282 -15.49 -9.59 4.98
C ASN A 282 -16.80 -8.94 5.46
N ARG A 283 -17.82 -8.79 4.59
CA ARG A 283 -19.08 -8.09 4.90
C ARG A 283 -19.78 -8.54 6.17
N ASP A 284 -19.73 -9.82 6.50
CA ASP A 284 -20.39 -10.35 7.69
C ASP A 284 -19.84 -9.73 8.99
N LYS A 285 -18.60 -9.22 8.98
CA LYS A 285 -17.99 -8.52 10.13
C LYS A 285 -18.59 -7.13 10.35
N TRP A 286 -18.82 -6.37 9.29
CA TRP A 286 -19.22 -4.96 9.37
C TRP A 286 -20.71 -4.72 9.10
N MET A 287 -21.42 -5.71 8.54
CA MET A 287 -22.89 -5.75 8.44
C MET A 287 -23.56 -6.43 9.65
N ALA A 288 -22.85 -6.55 10.78
CA ALA A 288 -23.36 -7.26 11.95
C ALA A 288 -24.70 -6.70 12.44
N ASP A 289 -25.58 -7.60 12.91
CA ASP A 289 -26.88 -7.21 13.44
C ASP A 289 -26.74 -6.16 14.55
N VAL A 290 -27.59 -5.14 14.48
CA VAL A 290 -27.60 -4.03 15.43
C VAL A 290 -28.74 -4.19 16.42
N ASP A 291 -28.43 -4.25 17.72
CA ASP A 291 -29.40 -4.47 18.78
C ASP A 291 -30.24 -3.22 19.13
N TYR A 292 -29.80 -2.02 18.74
CA TYR A 292 -30.39 -0.74 19.14
C TYR A 292 -30.37 0.29 17.99
N ALA A 293 -31.30 1.26 18.02
CA ALA A 293 -31.28 2.47 17.18
C ALA A 293 -31.04 2.20 15.67
N ASN A 294 -31.96 1.47 15.04
CA ASN A 294 -31.85 0.99 13.65
C ASN A 294 -32.84 1.66 12.68
N ASP A 295 -33.25 2.91 12.96
CA ASP A 295 -34.16 3.64 12.06
C ASP A 295 -33.45 3.97 10.73
N ARG A 296 -32.15 4.27 10.79
CA ARG A 296 -31.25 4.40 9.65
C ARG A 296 -29.98 3.60 9.91
N TYR A 297 -29.65 2.66 9.05
CA TYR A 297 -28.44 1.85 9.15
C TYR A 297 -27.70 1.89 7.81
N CYS A 298 -26.64 2.68 7.75
CA CYS A 298 -25.95 3.01 6.52
C CYS A 298 -24.45 2.76 6.61
N PHE A 299 -23.81 2.64 5.46
CA PHE A 299 -22.36 2.61 5.35
C PHE A 299 -21.88 3.57 4.24
N THR A 300 -20.62 3.95 4.35
CA THR A 300 -19.86 4.67 3.32
C THR A 300 -18.41 4.17 3.30
N ILE A 301 -17.65 4.49 2.24
CA ILE A 301 -16.27 4.03 2.07
C ILE A 301 -15.36 5.21 1.75
N ARG A 302 -14.27 5.35 2.49
CA ARG A 302 -13.35 6.47 2.32
C ARG A 302 -11.95 6.16 2.83
N ASP A 303 -10.94 6.60 2.08
CA ASP A 303 -9.59 6.83 2.62
C ASP A 303 -9.62 8.07 3.52
N MET A 304 -9.37 7.88 4.81
CA MET A 304 -9.55 8.91 5.84
C MET A 304 -8.25 9.57 6.30
N ASP A 305 -7.09 8.94 6.11
CA ASP A 305 -5.79 9.42 6.61
C ASP A 305 -4.69 9.50 5.54
N TYR A 306 -5.05 9.27 4.26
CA TYR A 306 -4.17 9.34 3.09
C TYR A 306 -3.10 8.25 3.03
N ASP A 307 -3.30 7.13 3.71
CA ASP A 307 -2.42 5.96 3.61
C ASP A 307 -2.74 5.06 2.39
N GLY A 308 -3.82 5.37 1.66
CA GLY A 308 -4.30 4.61 0.51
C GLY A 308 -5.17 3.41 0.86
N GLN A 309 -5.46 3.18 2.14
CA GLN A 309 -6.38 2.16 2.62
C GLN A 309 -7.78 2.73 2.79
N LEU A 310 -8.77 1.95 2.38
CA LEU A 310 -10.17 2.32 2.45
C LEU A 310 -10.75 1.93 3.80
N ALA A 311 -11.27 2.91 4.52
CA ALA A 311 -12.12 2.68 5.68
C ALA A 311 -13.56 2.41 5.22
N VAL A 312 -14.15 1.31 5.69
CA VAL A 312 -15.61 1.15 5.71
C VAL A 312 -16.14 1.77 6.98
N ILE A 313 -16.98 2.79 6.83
CA ILE A 313 -17.61 3.46 7.95
C ILE A 313 -19.07 3.04 7.99
N VAL A 314 -19.47 2.41 9.08
CA VAL A 314 -20.83 1.91 9.29
C VAL A 314 -21.44 2.68 10.43
N ALA A 315 -22.61 3.27 10.21
CA ALA A 315 -23.32 4.08 11.20
C ALA A 315 -24.79 3.67 11.28
N ASN A 316 -25.30 3.56 12.50
CA ASN A 316 -26.71 3.38 12.79
C ASN A 316 -27.23 4.52 13.67
N GLN A 317 -28.40 5.03 13.31
CA GLN A 317 -29.05 6.13 13.99
C GLN A 317 -30.51 5.77 14.29
N GLY A 318 -30.97 6.12 15.49
CA GLY A 318 -32.38 5.95 15.85
C GLY A 318 -32.72 6.08 17.33
N GLY A 319 -33.96 5.71 17.65
CA GLY A 319 -34.48 5.76 19.01
C GLY A 319 -34.98 7.15 19.45
N THR A 320 -35.61 7.23 20.63
CA THR A 320 -36.31 8.46 21.08
C THR A 320 -35.39 9.61 21.50
N GLY A 321 -34.09 9.35 21.59
CA GLY A 321 -33.06 10.29 22.01
C GLY A 321 -32.13 10.75 20.87
N ASN A 322 -32.38 10.33 19.63
CA ASN A 322 -31.52 10.57 18.46
C ASN A 322 -30.10 10.05 18.67
N TYR A 323 -29.94 8.78 19.01
CA TYR A 323 -28.62 8.21 19.25
C TYR A 323 -28.00 7.75 17.93
N THR A 324 -26.74 8.10 17.72
CA THR A 324 -25.91 7.54 16.66
C THR A 324 -24.81 6.66 17.26
N TYR A 325 -24.56 5.54 16.59
CA TYR A 325 -23.42 4.65 16.84
C TYR A 325 -22.73 4.37 15.52
N SER A 326 -21.41 4.42 15.53
CA SER A 326 -20.56 4.30 14.35
C SER A 326 -19.38 3.38 14.63
N LYS A 327 -18.98 2.68 13.58
CA LYS A 327 -17.83 1.78 13.57
C LYS A 327 -17.03 2.01 12.29
N PHE A 328 -15.73 1.84 12.41
CA PHE A 328 -14.76 2.10 11.34
C PHE A 328 -13.95 0.84 11.17
N TYR A 329 -13.74 0.43 9.92
CA TYR A 329 -13.02 -0.79 9.61
C TYR A 329 -12.01 -0.57 8.49
N GLU A 330 -10.79 -1.04 8.68
CA GLU A 330 -9.73 -1.00 7.68
C GLU A 330 -9.07 -2.38 7.56
N LEU A 331 -8.49 -2.64 6.39
CA LEU A 331 -7.71 -3.85 6.15
C LEU A 331 -6.33 -3.67 6.80
N ASP A 332 -5.80 -4.72 7.42
CA ASP A 332 -4.37 -4.75 7.73
C ASP A 332 -3.53 -5.21 6.53
N ARG A 333 -2.22 -5.22 6.73
CA ARG A 333 -1.27 -5.66 5.72
C ARG A 333 -1.40 -7.12 5.28
N GLU A 334 -2.10 -7.95 6.06
CA GLU A 334 -2.37 -9.34 5.72
C GLU A 334 -3.71 -9.49 4.98
N GLY A 335 -4.46 -8.40 4.78
CA GLY A 335 -5.78 -8.38 4.17
C GLY A 335 -6.91 -8.76 5.14
N ASN A 336 -6.65 -8.76 6.45
CA ASN A 336 -7.70 -8.97 7.44
C ASN A 336 -8.40 -7.66 7.76
N LEU A 337 -9.73 -7.67 7.77
CA LEU A 337 -10.51 -6.52 8.22
C LEU A 337 -10.52 -6.42 9.75
N ASN A 338 -10.11 -5.25 10.25
CA ASN A 338 -10.04 -4.90 11.68
C ASN A 338 -10.95 -3.71 12.00
N GLU A 339 -11.55 -3.69 13.20
CA GLU A 339 -12.30 -2.55 13.70
C GLU A 339 -11.32 -1.55 14.32
N LEU A 340 -11.37 -0.28 13.91
CA LEU A 340 -10.51 0.77 14.45
C LEU A 340 -10.92 1.13 15.88
N GLU A 341 -9.94 1.49 16.70
CA GLU A 341 -10.21 2.05 18.01
C GLU A 341 -10.74 3.48 17.87
N THR A 342 -11.60 3.89 18.81
CA THR A 342 -12.17 5.25 18.80
C THR A 342 -12.03 5.91 20.17
N SER A 343 -12.00 7.24 20.17
CA SER A 343 -12.08 8.04 21.40
C SER A 343 -13.50 8.15 21.98
N PHE A 344 -14.50 7.54 21.34
CA PHE A 344 -15.89 7.62 21.80
C PHE A 344 -16.07 6.97 23.17
N MET A 345 -16.82 7.63 24.04
CA MET A 345 -17.12 7.10 25.38
C MET A 345 -18.33 6.17 25.32
N GLU A 346 -18.18 4.97 25.88
CA GLU A 346 -19.28 4.00 25.97
C GLU A 346 -20.47 4.60 26.75
N GLY A 347 -21.65 4.54 26.14
CA GLY A 347 -22.89 5.05 26.73
C GLY A 347 -23.25 6.50 26.36
N ASP A 348 -22.34 7.25 25.73
CA ASP A 348 -22.64 8.57 25.18
C ASP A 348 -23.20 8.47 23.76
N SER A 349 -23.93 9.52 23.33
CA SER A 349 -24.26 9.71 21.92
C SER A 349 -22.98 10.00 21.16
N GLN A 350 -22.72 9.23 20.10
CA GLN A 350 -21.64 9.50 19.16
C GLN A 350 -22.12 10.52 18.12
N PRO A 351 -21.21 11.20 17.41
CA PRO A 351 -21.59 12.18 16.40
C PRO A 351 -22.59 11.64 15.37
N ASP A 352 -23.50 12.48 14.90
CA ASP A 352 -24.41 12.20 13.79
C ASP A 352 -23.64 12.31 12.46
N ILE A 353 -22.91 11.24 12.12
CA ILE A 353 -22.01 11.20 10.95
C ILE A 353 -22.74 10.96 9.62
N ILE A 354 -24.01 10.52 9.62
CA ILE A 354 -24.74 10.18 8.39
C ILE A 354 -25.23 11.46 7.66
N MET A 355 -24.28 12.16 7.04
CA MET A 355 -24.45 13.43 6.34
C MET A 355 -23.95 13.33 4.89
N ASP A 356 -24.64 13.98 3.96
CA ASP A 356 -24.29 13.94 2.53
C ASP A 356 -23.10 14.87 2.20
N GLU A 357 -22.88 15.91 3.00
CA GLU A 357 -21.81 16.89 2.85
C GLU A 357 -21.17 17.16 4.22
N MET A 358 -19.84 17.20 4.28
CA MET A 358 -19.08 17.60 5.46
C MET A 358 -18.12 18.74 5.14
N THR A 359 -17.99 19.68 6.08
CA THR A 359 -16.88 20.63 6.04
C THR A 359 -15.63 19.92 6.54
N VAL A 360 -14.53 20.00 5.78
CA VAL A 360 -13.25 19.40 6.13
C VAL A 360 -12.19 20.48 6.20
N TYR A 361 -11.44 20.49 7.30
CA TYR A 361 -10.23 21.28 7.42
C TYR A 361 -9.03 20.38 7.24
N ASN A 362 -8.08 20.80 6.40
CA ASN A 362 -6.91 20.02 6.05
C ASN A 362 -5.63 20.71 6.48
N GLU A 363 -4.75 19.92 7.08
CA GLU A 363 -3.40 20.29 7.46
C GLU A 363 -2.40 19.53 6.60
N PHE A 364 -1.41 20.26 6.06
CA PHE A 364 -0.28 19.69 5.34
C PHE A 364 0.99 19.90 6.15
N SER A 365 1.70 18.82 6.46
CA SER A 365 2.95 18.85 7.20
C SER A 365 3.99 17.90 6.58
N ALA A 366 5.24 17.98 7.05
CA ALA A 366 6.27 17.01 6.67
C ALA A 366 5.99 15.61 7.24
N GLU A 367 5.08 15.47 8.20
CA GLU A 367 4.66 14.20 8.80
C GLU A 367 3.47 13.58 8.05
N GLY A 368 2.87 14.29 7.09
CA GLY A 368 1.73 13.82 6.31
C GLY A 368 0.62 14.87 6.17
N MET A 369 -0.44 14.46 5.48
CA MET A 369 -1.70 15.20 5.40
C MET A 369 -2.64 14.72 6.49
N ARG A 370 -3.48 15.62 7.02
CA ARG A 370 -4.52 15.27 7.98
C ARG A 370 -5.80 16.03 7.70
N ASP A 371 -6.90 15.30 7.75
CA ASP A 371 -8.24 15.86 7.66
C ASP A 371 -8.94 15.89 9.01
N TYR A 372 -9.67 16.98 9.23
CA TYR A 372 -10.56 17.20 10.36
C TYR A 372 -11.99 17.38 9.82
N TYR A 373 -12.77 16.30 9.89
CA TYR A 373 -14.15 16.24 9.41
C TYR A 373 -15.10 16.84 10.44
N ILE A 374 -15.74 17.97 10.13
CA ILE A 374 -16.68 18.61 11.07
C ILE A 374 -17.98 17.82 11.10
N VAL A 375 -18.33 17.39 12.31
CA VAL A 375 -19.52 16.59 12.60
C VAL A 375 -20.35 17.23 13.71
N TYR A 376 -21.64 16.91 13.70
CA TYR A 376 -22.62 17.46 14.62
C TYR A 376 -23.29 16.33 15.41
N ASP A 377 -23.85 16.61 16.57
CA ASP A 377 -24.62 15.64 17.35
C ASP A 377 -25.80 16.35 18.03
N ASP A 378 -27.03 15.95 17.69
CA ASP A 378 -28.27 16.50 18.25
C ASP A 378 -28.76 15.66 19.44
N ILE A 379 -28.29 16.01 20.63
CA ILE A 379 -28.49 15.24 21.86
C ILE A 379 -29.70 15.75 22.63
N LYS A 380 -30.60 14.83 23.00
CA LYS A 380 -31.71 15.11 23.91
C LYS A 380 -31.31 14.88 25.38
N LEU A 381 -31.05 15.97 26.12
CA LEU A 381 -30.66 15.91 27.54
C LEU A 381 -31.85 15.68 28.49
N SER A 382 -33.01 16.24 28.18
CA SER A 382 -34.26 16.09 28.93
C SER A 382 -35.47 16.29 28.01
N PRO A 383 -36.73 16.11 28.46
CA PRO A 383 -37.90 16.35 27.63
C PRO A 383 -37.98 17.77 27.04
N ASP A 384 -37.39 18.75 27.72
CA ASP A 384 -37.42 20.17 27.41
C ASP A 384 -36.04 20.77 27.07
N THR A 385 -34.96 20.00 27.15
CA THR A 385 -33.59 20.48 26.92
C THR A 385 -32.86 19.64 25.87
N TYR A 386 -32.28 20.33 24.90
CA TYR A 386 -31.54 19.77 23.77
C TYR A 386 -30.17 20.41 23.68
N MET A 387 -29.18 19.65 23.21
CA MET A 387 -27.82 20.12 23.01
C MET A 387 -27.35 19.72 21.62
N LEU A 388 -26.93 20.72 20.83
CA LEU A 388 -26.19 20.50 19.60
C LEU A 388 -24.70 20.58 19.93
N ARG A 389 -23.96 19.48 19.75
CA ARG A 389 -22.49 19.46 19.85
C ARG A 389 -21.88 19.57 18.46
N VAL A 390 -20.80 20.32 18.35
CA VAL A 390 -19.93 20.37 17.16
C VAL A 390 -18.60 19.79 17.55
N SER A 391 -18.17 18.79 16.82
CA SER A 391 -16.88 18.13 16.98
C SER A 391 -16.19 18.02 15.62
N SER A 392 -14.91 17.65 15.63
CA SER A 392 -14.23 17.16 14.44
C SER A 392 -13.77 15.72 14.63
N LEU A 393 -13.77 14.94 13.56
CA LEU A 393 -13.17 13.62 13.51
C LEU A 393 -11.85 13.69 12.73
N SER A 394 -10.84 12.97 13.19
CA SER A 394 -9.59 12.72 12.44
C SER A 394 -9.15 11.28 12.66
N VAL A 395 -8.60 10.65 11.63
CA VAL A 395 -8.01 9.31 11.71
C VAL A 395 -6.49 9.43 11.69
N GLN A 396 -5.83 8.66 12.55
CA GLN A 396 -4.38 8.51 12.57
C GLN A 396 -4.00 7.21 13.26
N ASP A 397 -3.08 6.44 12.67
CA ASP A 397 -2.51 5.23 13.27
C ASP A 397 -3.60 4.24 13.76
N ASP A 398 -4.55 3.89 12.88
CA ASP A 398 -5.69 3.01 13.18
C ASP A 398 -6.64 3.49 14.31
N PHE A 399 -6.62 4.80 14.62
CA PHE A 399 -7.41 5.40 15.69
C PHE A 399 -8.27 6.59 15.22
N VAL A 400 -9.57 6.55 15.55
CA VAL A 400 -10.52 7.63 15.27
C VAL A 400 -10.64 8.56 16.48
N LEU A 401 -10.13 9.77 16.33
CA LEU A 401 -10.17 10.81 17.35
C LEU A 401 -11.31 11.80 17.09
N GLU A 402 -12.19 11.96 18.08
CA GLU A 402 -13.15 13.05 18.19
C GLU A 402 -12.52 14.19 18.99
N THR A 403 -12.51 15.39 18.42
CA THR A 403 -12.14 16.62 19.12
C THR A 403 -13.38 17.48 19.31
N PRO A 404 -13.90 17.62 20.54
CA PRO A 404 -15.01 18.54 20.81
C PRO A 404 -14.60 19.98 20.55
N LEU A 405 -15.44 20.74 19.84
CA LEU A 405 -15.17 22.12 19.46
C LEU A 405 -16.09 23.11 20.19
N ALA A 406 -17.40 22.90 20.11
CA ALA A 406 -18.39 23.78 20.73
C ALA A 406 -19.69 23.03 21.05
N SER A 407 -20.52 23.62 21.91
CA SER A 407 -21.87 23.11 22.17
C SER A 407 -22.89 24.24 22.33
N LYS A 408 -24.13 23.98 21.91
CA LYS A 408 -25.28 24.89 22.03
C LYS A 408 -26.41 24.17 22.73
N THR A 409 -26.72 24.57 23.96
CA THR A 409 -27.82 24.02 24.76
C THR A 409 -29.05 24.92 24.66
N THR A 410 -30.19 24.35 24.29
CA THR A 410 -31.49 25.03 24.17
C THR A 410 -32.50 24.43 25.14
N VAL A 411 -33.16 25.28 25.93
CA VAL A 411 -34.26 24.90 26.84
C VAL A 411 -35.57 25.45 26.31
N TYR A 412 -36.59 24.60 26.21
CA TYR A 412 -37.92 24.94 25.72
C TYR A 412 -38.95 24.97 26.84
N GLY A 413 -39.94 25.85 26.74
CA GLY A 413 -41.08 25.91 27.65
C GLY A 413 -42.21 24.97 27.23
N GLU A 414 -43.23 24.85 28.09
CA GLU A 414 -44.38 23.94 27.88
C GLU A 414 -45.16 24.18 26.56
N ASN A 415 -45.06 25.38 25.97
CA ASN A 415 -45.68 25.75 24.70
C ASN A 415 -44.72 25.67 23.49
N GLY A 416 -43.50 25.15 23.69
CA GLY A 416 -42.45 25.09 22.67
C GLY A 416 -41.68 26.40 22.47
N SER A 417 -41.90 27.44 23.29
CA SER A 417 -41.10 28.67 23.21
C SER A 417 -39.70 28.45 23.76
N VAL A 418 -38.67 28.97 23.09
CA VAL A 418 -37.30 28.96 23.61
C VAL A 418 -37.22 29.81 24.88
N ILE A 419 -36.83 29.20 26.00
CA ILE A 419 -36.60 29.86 27.29
C ILE A 419 -35.18 30.41 27.37
N SER A 420 -34.20 29.61 26.96
CA SER A 420 -32.79 29.99 26.97
C SER A 420 -32.00 29.23 25.93
N VAL A 421 -30.98 29.90 25.38
CA VAL A 421 -29.93 29.31 24.55
C VAL A 421 -28.60 29.69 25.19
N VAL A 422 -27.73 28.70 25.38
CA VAL A 422 -26.38 28.90 25.88
C VAL A 422 -25.41 28.17 24.95
N SER A 423 -24.50 28.92 24.34
CA SER A 423 -23.42 28.37 23.50
C SER A 423 -22.09 28.54 24.21
N VAL A 424 -21.25 27.50 24.18
CA VAL A 424 -19.90 27.53 24.75
C VAL A 424 -18.90 26.83 23.84
N ASP A 425 -17.65 27.31 23.85
CA ASP A 425 -16.53 26.62 23.20
C ASP A 425 -16.03 25.43 24.04
N CYS A 426 -15.08 24.68 23.49
CA CYS A 426 -14.42 23.55 24.16
C CYS A 426 -13.62 23.93 25.42
N ASN A 427 -13.37 25.22 25.66
CA ASN A 427 -12.74 25.73 26.88
C ASN A 427 -13.76 26.25 27.91
N GLY A 428 -15.06 26.23 27.58
CA GLY A 428 -16.15 26.72 28.43
C GLY A 428 -16.39 28.23 28.34
N ASN A 429 -15.82 28.94 27.37
CA ASN A 429 -16.10 30.35 27.13
C ASN A 429 -17.45 30.48 26.42
N THR A 430 -18.25 31.48 26.80
CA THR A 430 -19.54 31.76 26.16
C THR A 430 -19.35 32.27 24.73
N LEU A 431 -20.15 31.76 23.81
CA LEU A 431 -20.20 32.17 22.41
C LEU A 431 -21.54 32.86 22.09
N THR A 432 -21.51 33.81 21.17
CA THR A 432 -22.70 34.25 20.41
C THR A 432 -23.13 33.17 19.41
N GLU A 433 -24.29 33.36 18.77
CA GLU A 433 -24.78 32.44 17.75
C GLU A 433 -23.86 32.40 16.52
N GLU A 434 -23.45 33.56 16.02
CA GLU A 434 -22.48 33.70 14.92
C GLU A 434 -21.13 33.05 15.27
N GLU A 435 -20.60 33.31 16.48
CA GLU A 435 -19.34 32.70 16.92
C GLU A 435 -19.44 31.18 17.09
N PHE A 436 -20.62 30.63 17.41
CA PHE A 436 -20.83 29.18 17.49
C PHE A 436 -20.84 28.53 16.10
N GLU A 437 -21.54 29.13 15.14
CA GLU A 437 -21.64 28.64 13.76
C GLU A 437 -20.27 28.69 13.06
N ASP A 438 -19.51 29.77 13.28
CA ASP A 438 -18.19 29.97 12.67
C ASP A 438 -17.03 29.40 13.53
N PHE A 439 -17.34 28.71 14.64
CA PHE A 439 -16.32 28.24 15.56
C PHE A 439 -15.29 27.30 14.91
N PRO A 440 -15.69 26.28 14.11
CA PRO A 440 -14.74 25.42 13.43
C PRO A 440 -13.80 26.18 12.48
N GLU A 441 -14.31 27.19 11.77
CA GLU A 441 -13.51 28.03 10.87
C GLU A 441 -12.50 28.86 11.65
N THR A 442 -12.92 29.45 12.76
CA THR A 442 -12.01 30.19 13.64
C THR A 442 -10.95 29.28 14.24
N TYR A 443 -11.35 28.11 14.75
CA TYR A 443 -10.46 27.16 15.41
C TYR A 443 -9.37 26.65 14.46
N TYR A 444 -9.75 26.09 13.31
CA TYR A 444 -8.82 25.52 12.33
C TYR A 444 -8.14 26.58 11.46
N GLY A 445 -8.80 27.70 11.20
CA GLY A 445 -8.19 28.86 10.52
C GLY A 445 -7.01 29.42 11.31
N ASN A 446 -7.11 29.46 12.65
CA ASN A 446 -5.98 29.85 13.52
C ASN A 446 -4.82 28.85 13.49
N MET A 447 -5.06 27.60 13.11
CA MET A 447 -4.04 26.57 12.89
C MET A 447 -3.45 26.60 11.47
N GLY A 448 -3.98 27.45 10.59
CA GLY A 448 -3.54 27.55 9.20
C GLY A 448 -4.06 26.44 8.29
N CYS A 449 -5.09 25.71 8.72
CA CYS A 449 -5.70 24.67 7.91
C CYS A 449 -6.46 25.27 6.71
N SER A 450 -6.51 24.52 5.61
CA SER A 450 -7.32 24.86 4.44
C SER A 450 -8.72 24.26 4.56
N ARG A 451 -9.75 25.01 4.16
CA ARG A 451 -11.16 24.58 4.23
C ARG A 451 -11.63 24.03 2.88
N ARG A 452 -12.34 22.90 2.89
CA ARG A 452 -13.09 22.38 1.74
C ARG A 452 -14.40 21.72 2.16
N ILE A 453 -15.26 21.44 1.19
CA ILE A 453 -16.47 20.63 1.37
C ILE A 453 -16.21 19.28 0.72
N GLU A 454 -16.62 18.23 1.40
CA GLU A 454 -16.51 16.86 0.94
C GLU A 454 -17.86 16.18 0.92
N ASP A 455 -18.18 15.54 -0.21
CA ASP A 455 -19.39 14.76 -0.38
C ASP A 455 -19.19 13.36 0.20
N PHE A 456 -20.24 12.84 0.81
CA PHE A 456 -20.31 11.50 1.36
C PHE A 456 -21.54 10.79 0.82
N PHE A 457 -21.31 9.68 0.12
CA PHE A 457 -22.40 8.84 -0.35
C PHE A 457 -22.69 7.73 0.67
N TRP A 458 -23.85 7.83 1.32
CA TRP A 458 -24.32 6.83 2.27
C TRP A 458 -25.29 5.85 1.61
N MET A 459 -25.04 4.56 1.79
CA MET A 459 -25.92 3.49 1.31
C MET A 459 -26.49 2.70 2.47
N ASP A 460 -27.77 2.31 2.37
CA ASP A 460 -28.40 1.42 3.35
C ASP A 460 -27.71 0.05 3.37
N VAL A 461 -27.33 -0.44 4.55
CA VAL A 461 -26.63 -1.73 4.70
C VAL A 461 -27.50 -2.90 4.24
N GLY A 462 -28.82 -2.81 4.46
CA GLY A 462 -29.78 -3.82 4.02
C GLY A 462 -29.89 -3.93 2.49
N SER A 463 -29.44 -2.92 1.73
CA SER A 463 -29.38 -2.99 0.27
C SER A 463 -28.42 -4.05 -0.26
N LEU A 464 -27.47 -4.52 0.58
CA LEU A 464 -26.51 -5.56 0.25
C LEU A 464 -27.07 -6.98 0.45
N ALA A 465 -28.20 -7.12 1.15
CA ALA A 465 -28.74 -8.41 1.54
C ALA A 465 -29.10 -9.28 0.32
N GLY A 466 -28.61 -10.53 0.32
CA GLY A 466 -28.91 -11.53 -0.71
C GLY A 466 -28.21 -11.32 -2.06
N LYS A 467 -27.24 -10.40 -2.14
CA LYS A 467 -26.41 -10.16 -3.33
C LYS A 467 -25.22 -11.10 -3.40
N SER A 468 -24.72 -11.35 -4.61
CA SER A 468 -23.43 -12.05 -4.79
C SER A 468 -22.26 -11.15 -4.42
N ASP A 469 -21.08 -11.74 -4.23
CA ASP A 469 -19.86 -10.98 -3.91
C ASP A 469 -19.55 -9.95 -5.01
N GLU A 470 -19.71 -10.33 -6.30
CA GLU A 470 -19.48 -9.43 -7.43
C GLU A 470 -20.48 -8.26 -7.47
N GLU A 471 -21.75 -8.51 -7.14
CA GLU A 471 -22.76 -7.44 -7.05
C GLU A 471 -22.48 -6.48 -5.88
N ILE A 472 -21.92 -7.00 -4.78
CA ILE A 472 -21.54 -6.17 -3.63
C ILE A 472 -20.35 -5.31 -4.00
N VAL A 473 -19.29 -5.87 -4.60
CA VAL A 473 -18.13 -5.09 -5.05
C VAL A 473 -18.55 -3.93 -5.96
N GLU A 474 -19.49 -4.14 -6.88
CA GLU A 474 -20.03 -3.07 -7.73
C GLU A 474 -20.72 -1.96 -6.92
N LEU A 475 -21.47 -2.32 -5.87
CA LEU A 475 -22.10 -1.34 -4.99
C LEU A 475 -21.09 -0.59 -4.13
N LEU A 476 -20.09 -1.29 -3.57
CA LEU A 476 -19.00 -0.67 -2.81
C LEU A 476 -18.22 0.30 -3.70
N ARG A 477 -17.92 -0.09 -4.94
CA ARG A 477 -17.28 0.78 -5.94
C ARG A 477 -18.09 2.03 -6.20
N ARG A 478 -19.41 1.89 -6.39
CA ARG A 478 -20.30 3.05 -6.56
C ARG A 478 -20.29 3.98 -5.34
N VAL A 479 -20.28 3.44 -4.14
CA VAL A 479 -20.19 4.22 -2.90
C VAL A 479 -18.89 5.02 -2.86
N TYR A 480 -17.78 4.40 -3.26
CA TYR A 480 -16.47 5.03 -3.29
C TYR A 480 -16.29 6.05 -4.43
N GLU A 481 -16.80 5.75 -5.64
CA GLU A 481 -16.58 6.53 -6.86
C GLU A 481 -17.56 7.68 -7.09
N GLN A 482 -18.71 7.74 -6.39
CA GLN A 482 -19.65 8.86 -6.48
C GLN A 482 -19.13 10.13 -5.79
N ARG A 483 -17.92 10.54 -6.18
CA ARG A 483 -17.16 11.72 -5.76
C ARG A 483 -17.31 12.94 -6.68
N ASP A 484 -17.99 12.81 -7.83
CA ASP A 484 -18.09 13.89 -8.82
C ASP A 484 -19.53 14.08 -9.31
N GLY A 485 -20.24 15.04 -8.71
CA GLY A 485 -21.53 15.57 -9.14
C GLY A 485 -21.49 17.07 -9.34
#